data_AF-A0A934B190-F1
#
_entry.id   AF-A0A934B190-F1
#
_cell.length_a   1.000
_cell.length_b   1.000
_cell.length_c   1.000
_cell.angle_alpha   90.00
_cell.angle_beta   90.00
_cell.angle_gamma   90.00
#
_symmetry.space_group_name_H-M   'P 1'
#
loop_
_entity.id
_entity.type
_entity.pdbx_description
1 polymer ?
#
loop_
_entity_poly.entity_id
_entity_poly.type
_entity_poly.pdbx_seq_one_letter_code
_entity_poly.pdbx_strand_id
1 'polypeptide(L)'
;MLSMKQKEDTRSTGNGTLIFTWIALLLLTGLTVWIAGVNTDRHGVAVNIIIASVKAGLVLFVFMRLKYESLFFRLILLLIVITLTAIMALTFLDVLYR
;
A
#
# COMPACT_ATOMS: atom_id res chain seq x y z
N MET A 1 -8.87 1.35 49.35
CA MET A 1 -7.60 1.02 48.66
C MET A 1 -7.75 0.04 47.48
N LEU A 2 -8.86 -0.72 47.37
CA LEU A 2 -9.04 -1.71 46.27
C LEU A 2 -9.90 -1.21 45.09
N SER A 3 -10.47 0.00 45.16
CA SER A 3 -11.25 0.61 44.07
C SER A 3 -10.40 1.23 42.94
N MET A 4 -9.06 1.14 43.04
CA MET A 4 -8.10 1.68 42.06
C MET A 4 -7.66 0.63 41.01
N LYS A 5 -8.26 -0.57 40.98
CA LYS A 5 -7.92 -1.67 40.05
C LYS A 5 -8.99 -1.91 38.97
N GLN A 6 -9.72 -0.86 38.62
CA GLN A 6 -10.65 -0.84 37.47
C GLN A 6 -10.32 0.32 36.51
N LYS A 7 -9.03 0.66 36.41
CA LYS A 7 -8.51 1.61 35.41
C LYS A 7 -7.59 0.92 34.40
N GLU A 8 -8.01 -0.26 33.98
CA GLU A 8 -7.55 -0.87 32.72
C GLU A 8 -8.79 -1.26 31.94
N ASP A 9 -9.64 -0.26 31.71
CA ASP A 9 -10.50 -0.27 30.53
C ASP A 9 -9.58 -0.48 29.34
N THR A 10 -9.58 -1.73 28.88
CA THR A 10 -9.07 -2.17 27.59
C THR A 10 -9.66 -1.26 26.53
N ARG A 11 -8.97 -0.16 26.22
CA ARG A 11 -9.13 0.59 24.98
C ARG A 11 -8.69 -0.32 23.86
N SER A 12 -9.54 -1.29 23.54
CA SER A 12 -9.57 -1.97 22.26
C SER A 12 -10.05 -0.94 21.24
N THR A 13 -9.17 -0.01 20.89
CA THR A 13 -9.28 0.73 19.64
C THR A 13 -9.45 -0.32 18.54
N GLY A 14 -10.37 -0.11 17.60
CA GLY A 14 -10.67 -1.04 16.51
C GLY A 14 -9.45 -1.28 15.60
N ASN A 15 -8.49 -2.05 16.09
CA ASN A 15 -7.20 -2.36 15.46
C ASN A 15 -7.34 -3.52 14.48
N GLY A 16 -8.49 -4.19 14.45
CA GLY A 16 -8.77 -5.33 13.57
C GLY A 16 -8.54 -5.00 12.10
N THR A 17 -8.94 -3.80 11.65
CA THR A 17 -8.72 -3.34 10.27
C THR A 17 -7.22 -3.20 9.95
N LEU A 18 -6.43 -2.66 10.87
CA LEU A 18 -4.98 -2.48 10.67
C LEU A 18 -4.25 -3.83 10.64
N ILE A 19 -4.62 -4.75 11.52
CA ILE A 19 -4.04 -6.10 11.59
C ILE A 19 -4.38 -6.90 10.33
N PHE A 20 -5.62 -6.83 9.86
CA PHE A 20 -6.03 -7.50 8.62
C PHE A 20 -5.26 -6.96 7.39
N THR A 21 -5.09 -5.64 7.31
CA THR A 21 -4.30 -5.03 6.23
C THR A 21 -2.81 -5.35 6.34
N TRP A 22 -2.26 -5.42 7.55
CA TRP A 22 -0.88 -5.83 7.75
C TRP A 22 -0.63 -7.25 7.23
N ILE A 23 -1.54 -8.19 7.52
CA ILE A 23 -1.50 -9.56 6.97
C ILE A 23 -1.63 -9.55 5.45
N ALA A 24 -2.57 -8.78 4.89
CA ALA A 24 -2.75 -8.67 3.45
C ALA A 24 -1.50 -8.10 2.75
N LEU A 25 -0.86 -7.09 3.34
CA LEU A 25 0.40 -6.52 2.84
C LEU A 25 1.57 -7.50 2.94
N LEU A 26 1.64 -8.29 4.01
CA LEU A 26 2.65 -9.34 4.15
C LEU A 26 2.46 -10.44 3.11
N LEU A 27 1.23 -10.90 2.88
CA LEU A 27 0.93 -11.87 1.82
C LEU A 27 1.32 -11.35 0.45
N LEU A 28 0.97 -10.10 0.14
CA LEU A 28 1.31 -9.48 -1.14
C LEU A 28 2.82 -9.29 -1.32
N THR A 29 3.54 -8.97 -0.23
CA THR A 29 5.01 -8.85 -0.24
C THR A 29 5.67 -10.22 -0.40
N GLY A 30 5.20 -11.25 0.31
CA GLY A 30 5.67 -12.62 0.16
C GLY A 30 5.44 -13.15 -1.27
N LEU A 31 4.28 -12.85 -1.85
CA LEU A 31 3.98 -13.18 -3.24
C LEU A 31 4.93 -12.46 -4.21
N THR A 32 5.26 -11.19 -3.96
CA THR A 32 6.25 -10.45 -4.77
C THR A 32 7.63 -11.10 -4.73
N VAL A 33 8.11 -11.44 -3.53
CA VAL A 33 9.43 -12.07 -3.34
C VAL A 33 9.46 -13.47 -3.96
N TRP A 34 8.38 -14.22 -3.85
CA TRP A 34 8.25 -15.54 -4.46
C TRP A 34 8.29 -15.47 -5.99
N ILE A 35 7.52 -14.54 -6.57
CA ILE A 35 7.53 -14.30 -8.02
C ILE A 35 8.91 -13.82 -8.49
N ALA A 36 9.54 -12.90 -7.75
CA ALA A 36 10.88 -12.42 -8.06
C ALA A 36 11.96 -13.51 -7.94
N GLY A 37 11.77 -14.49 -7.04
CA GLY A 37 12.68 -15.62 -6.85
C GLY A 37 12.53 -16.73 -7.90
N VAL A 38 11.37 -16.85 -8.53
CA VAL A 38 11.16 -17.74 -9.67
C VAL A 38 11.60 -17.00 -10.93
N ASN A 39 12.81 -17.33 -11.42
CA ASN A 39 13.49 -16.77 -12.61
C ASN A 39 12.57 -16.00 -13.55
N THR A 40 12.53 -14.71 -13.29
CA THR A 40 11.65 -13.80 -13.95
C THR A 40 12.41 -13.23 -15.14
N ASP A 41 12.21 -13.90 -16.28
CA ASP A 41 12.56 -13.42 -17.61
C ASP A 41 11.92 -12.04 -17.89
N ARG A 42 12.16 -11.44 -19.07
CA ARG A 42 11.77 -10.07 -19.47
C ARG A 42 10.34 -9.61 -19.09
N HIS A 43 9.42 -10.53 -18.83
CA HIS A 43 8.05 -10.29 -18.33
C HIS A 43 7.96 -9.84 -16.86
N GLY A 44 9.04 -9.90 -16.10
CA GLY A 44 9.09 -9.52 -14.69
C GLY A 44 8.76 -8.11 -14.32
N VAL A 45 9.18 -7.20 -15.18
CA VAL A 45 8.95 -5.78 -14.97
C VAL A 45 7.45 -5.49 -14.97
N ALA A 46 6.71 -6.11 -15.90
CA ALA A 46 5.25 -5.96 -15.97
C ALA A 46 4.57 -6.51 -14.70
N VAL A 47 4.99 -7.69 -14.25
CA VAL A 47 4.43 -8.31 -13.04
C VAL A 47 4.74 -7.48 -11.78
N ASN A 48 5.96 -6.96 -11.65
CA ASN A 48 6.36 -6.12 -10.52
C ASN A 48 5.57 -4.81 -10.45
N ILE A 49 5.29 -4.17 -11.60
CA ILE A 49 4.49 -2.94 -11.66
C ILE A 49 3.04 -3.21 -11.22
N ILE A 50 2.46 -4.34 -11.64
CA ILE A 50 1.10 -4.73 -11.24
C ILE A 50 1.06 -4.94 -9.73
N ILE A 51 1.99 -5.71 -9.16
CA ILE A 51 2.00 -6.01 -7.73
C ILE A 51 2.26 -4.75 -6.90
N ALA A 52 3.18 -3.89 -7.34
CA ALA A 52 3.43 -2.60 -6.71
C ALA A 52 2.17 -1.72 -6.70
N SER A 53 1.41 -1.69 -7.79
CA SER A 53 0.15 -0.94 -7.90
C SER A 53 -0.91 -1.46 -6.94
N VAL A 54 -1.08 -2.79 -6.83
CA VAL A 54 -2.02 -3.41 -5.89
C VAL A 54 -1.64 -3.09 -4.44
N LYS A 55 -0.34 -3.15 -4.11
CA LYS A 55 0.17 -2.80 -2.77
C LYS A 55 -0.13 -1.34 -2.42
N ALA A 56 0.18 -0.42 -3.34
CA ALA A 56 -0.08 1.00 -3.17
C ALA A 56 -1.57 1.30 -3.01
N GLY A 57 -2.43 0.67 -3.82
CA GLY A 57 -3.89 0.82 -3.72
C GLY A 57 -4.44 0.35 -2.38
N LEU A 58 -3.94 -0.77 -1.86
CA LEU A 58 -4.36 -1.30 -0.56
C LEU A 58 -3.95 -0.37 0.59
N VAL A 59 -2.73 0.20 0.54
CA VAL A 59 -2.28 1.21 1.51
C VAL A 59 -3.15 2.47 1.43
N LEU A 60 -3.42 2.97 0.24
CA LEU A 60 -4.23 4.18 0.04
C LEU A 60 -5.67 4.02 0.54
N PHE A 61 -6.26 2.84 0.31
CA PHE A 61 -7.63 2.56 0.73
C PHE A 61 -7.76 2.37 2.25
N VAL A 62 -6.81 1.68 2.88
CA VAL A 62 -6.91 1.31 4.30
C VAL A 62 -6.22 2.29 5.23
N PHE A 63 -4.95 2.61 5.00
CA PHE A 63 -4.18 3.46 5.94
C PHE A 63 -4.63 4.91 5.90
N MET A 64 -5.06 5.38 4.74
CA MET A 64 -5.45 6.78 4.57
C MET A 64 -6.92 7.06 4.89
N ARG A 65 -7.74 6.04 5.17
CA ARG A 65 -9.21 6.16 5.31
C ARG A 65 -9.81 7.12 4.27
N LEU A 66 -9.40 6.98 3.00
CA LEU A 66 -9.81 7.88 1.91
C LEU A 66 -11.33 7.92 1.67
N LYS A 67 -12.05 6.96 2.27
CA LYS A 67 -13.51 6.89 2.30
C LYS A 67 -14.16 7.86 3.30
N TYR A 68 -13.43 8.33 4.32
CA TYR A 68 -13.93 9.20 5.40
C TYR A 68 -13.35 10.62 5.40
N GLU A 69 -12.37 10.90 4.53
CA GLU A 69 -11.70 12.20 4.41
C GLU A 69 -12.25 13.01 3.22
N SER A 70 -12.11 14.34 3.30
CA SER A 70 -12.66 15.29 2.34
C SER A 70 -12.22 15.03 0.89
N LEU A 71 -13.12 15.30 -0.08
CA LEU A 71 -12.89 15.10 -1.52
C LEU A 71 -11.57 15.75 -2.01
N PHE A 72 -11.16 16.87 -1.40
CA PHE A 72 -9.92 17.58 -1.68
C PHE A 72 -8.67 16.73 -1.46
N PHE A 73 -8.62 15.95 -0.37
CA PHE A 73 -7.48 15.10 -0.06
C PHE A 73 -7.31 13.99 -1.09
N ARG A 74 -8.43 13.44 -1.59
CA ARG A 74 -8.45 12.47 -2.69
C ARG A 74 -7.91 13.04 -3.99
N LEU A 75 -8.28 14.29 -4.33
CA LEU A 75 -7.76 14.94 -5.55
C LEU A 75 -6.25 15.17 -5.46
N ILE A 76 -5.74 15.66 -4.34
CA ILE A 76 -4.30 15.90 -4.15
C ILE A 76 -3.52 14.60 -4.26
N LEU A 77 -4.01 13.51 -3.65
CA LEU A 77 -3.36 12.21 -3.76
C LEU A 77 -3.35 11.68 -5.19
N LEU A 78 -4.48 11.81 -5.90
CA LEU A 78 -4.57 11.41 -7.31
C LEU A 78 -3.57 12.22 -8.16
N LEU A 79 -3.47 13.54 -7.92
CA LEU A 79 -2.51 14.41 -8.60
C LEU A 79 -1.06 13.97 -8.36
N ILE A 80 -0.71 13.64 -7.13
CA ILE A 80 0.64 13.16 -6.76
C ILE A 80 0.92 11.82 -7.45
N VAL A 81 -0.01 10.86 -7.40
CA VAL A 81 0.14 9.54 -8.04
C VAL A 81 0.28 9.68 -9.55
N ILE A 82 -0.52 10.53 -10.19
CA ILE A 82 -0.43 10.80 -11.63
C ILE A 82 0.94 11.40 -11.97
N THR A 83 1.37 12.43 -11.24
CA THR A 83 2.67 13.07 -11.47
C THR A 83 3.83 12.08 -11.31
N LEU A 84 3.80 11.28 -10.24
CA LEU A 84 4.80 10.25 -9.98
C LEU A 84 4.81 9.18 -11.09
N THR A 85 3.64 8.73 -11.52
CA THR A 85 3.48 7.75 -12.60
C THR A 85 4.02 8.30 -13.92
N ALA A 86 3.74 9.56 -14.24
CA ALA A 86 4.25 10.22 -15.42
C ALA A 86 5.79 10.30 -15.43
N ILE A 87 6.39 10.69 -14.30
CA ILE A 87 7.85 10.75 -14.14
C ILE A 87 8.45 9.34 -14.31
N MET A 88 7.93 8.34 -13.60
CA MET A 88 8.36 6.94 -13.73
C MET A 88 8.30 6.45 -15.18
N ALA A 89 7.15 6.66 -15.85
CA ALA A 89 6.98 6.24 -17.24
C ALA A 89 8.01 6.91 -18.13
N LEU A 90 8.22 8.22 -18.00
CA LEU A 90 9.20 8.95 -18.80
C LEU A 90 10.62 8.45 -18.58
N THR A 91 11.00 8.13 -17.33
CA THR A 91 12.31 7.52 -17.00
C THR A 91 12.46 6.13 -17.64
N PHE A 92 11.42 5.30 -17.62
CA PHE A 92 11.48 3.99 -18.30
C PHE A 92 11.58 4.13 -19.82
N LEU A 93 10.87 5.11 -20.42
CA LEU A 93 10.99 5.40 -21.84
C LEU A 93 12.41 5.87 -22.19
N ASP A 94 13.00 6.74 -21.37
CA ASP A 94 14.37 7.22 -21.53
C ASP A 94 15.39 6.08 -21.48
N VAL A 95 15.26 5.16 -20.51
CA VAL A 95 16.10 3.95 -20.42
C VAL A 95 15.92 3.01 -21.60
N LEU A 96 14.72 2.91 -22.18
CA LEU A 96 14.44 2.02 -23.30
C LEU A 96 14.90 2.60 -24.65
N TYR A 97 14.93 3.92 -24.79
CA TYR A 97 15.40 4.63 -25.99
C TYR A 97 16.90 4.94 -25.98
N ARG A 98 17.57 4.74 -24.85
CA ARG A 98 19.04 4.77 -24.71
C ARG A 98 19.66 3.43 -25.07
#